data_AF-A0A317D126-F1
#
_entry.id   AF-A0A317D126-F1
#
_cell.length_a   1.000
_cell.length_b   1.000
_cell.length_c   1.000
_cell.angle_alpha   90.00
_cell.angle_beta   90.00
_cell.angle_gamma   90.00
#
_symmetry.space_group_name_H-M   'P 1'
#
loop_
_entity.id
_entity.type
_entity.pdbx_description
1 polymer ?
#
loop_
_entity_poly.entity_id
_entity_poly.type
_entity_poly.pdbx_seq_one_letter_code
_entity_poly.pdbx_strand_id
1 'polypeptide(L)'
;MSGGGVAGIITTLVGGLFNRPRTRADAVSLLTDSALKQVNELQERTAEAEREAVAARAEAAQARQQMRELTGEIDAAVATLRSWRAAILTPGIEIDQLRVMVRDPGGTINGRHL
;
A
#
# COMPACT_ATOMS: atom_id res chain seq x y z
N MET A 1 10.74 11.88 -38.80
CA MET A 1 10.95 10.42 -38.67
C MET A 1 12.42 10.18 -38.31
N SER A 2 12.77 10.26 -37.02
CA SER A 2 14.13 9.95 -36.53
C SER A 2 14.16 8.50 -36.03
N GLY A 3 14.55 7.59 -36.91
CA GLY A 3 14.66 6.15 -36.61
C GLY A 3 15.98 5.54 -37.09
N GLY A 4 17.02 6.35 -37.28
CA GLY A 4 18.28 5.96 -37.94
C GLY A 4 19.51 5.85 -37.04
N GLY A 5 19.35 5.70 -35.72
CA GLY A 5 20.48 5.84 -34.78
C GLY A 5 21.15 4.55 -34.32
N VAL A 6 20.41 3.44 -34.20
CA VAL A 6 20.93 2.22 -33.53
C VAL A 6 20.73 0.97 -34.38
N ALA A 7 19.58 0.85 -35.06
CA ALA A 7 19.30 -0.26 -35.95
C ALA A 7 20.31 -0.36 -37.12
N GLY A 8 20.65 0.76 -37.76
CA GLY A 8 21.57 0.78 -38.90
C GLY A 8 23.02 0.40 -38.57
N ILE A 9 23.46 0.69 -37.34
CA ILE A 9 24.80 0.34 -36.85
C ILE A 9 24.87 -1.14 -36.51
N ILE A 10 23.81 -1.68 -35.89
CA ILE A 10 23.71 -3.12 -35.61
C ILE A 10 23.74 -3.93 -36.91
N THR A 11 22.98 -3.53 -37.95
CA THR A 11 22.94 -4.27 -39.22
C THR A 11 24.27 -4.28 -39.97
N THR A 12 25.05 -3.19 -39.91
CA THR A 12 26.38 -3.11 -40.55
C THR A 12 27.46 -3.83 -39.76
N LEU A 13 27.41 -3.80 -38.43
CA LEU A 13 28.33 -4.57 -37.58
C LEU A 13 28.09 -6.08 -37.72
N VAL A 14 26.81 -6.48 -37.72
CA VAL A 14 26.33 -7.83 -38.02
C VAL A 14 26.88 -8.20 -39.40
N GLY A 15 26.52 -7.51 -40.48
CA GLY A 15 26.94 -7.83 -41.86
C GLY A 15 28.45 -7.96 -42.09
N GLY A 16 29.29 -7.17 -41.43
CA GLY A 16 30.75 -7.24 -41.55
C GLY A 16 31.40 -8.40 -40.78
N LEU A 17 30.80 -8.85 -39.68
CA LEU A 17 31.34 -9.92 -38.80
C LEU A 17 31.01 -11.34 -39.28
N PHE A 18 30.06 -11.52 -40.21
CA PHE A 18 29.67 -12.84 -40.70
C PHE A 18 30.68 -13.49 -41.66
N ASN A 19 31.74 -12.81 -42.09
CA ASN A 19 32.67 -13.38 -43.08
C ASN A 19 33.79 -14.25 -42.49
N ARG A 20 33.87 -14.42 -41.16
CA ARG A 20 34.81 -15.32 -40.47
C ARG A 20 34.10 -16.14 -39.38
N PRO A 21 34.31 -17.48 -39.29
CA PRO A 21 33.63 -18.33 -38.31
C PRO A 21 34.06 -18.03 -36.86
N ARG A 22 35.30 -17.59 -36.65
CA ARG A 22 35.84 -17.26 -35.32
C ARG A 22 35.15 -16.03 -34.69
N THR A 23 34.86 -15.00 -35.50
CA THR A 23 34.20 -13.76 -35.04
C THR A 23 32.72 -13.93 -34.73
N ARG A 24 32.05 -14.93 -35.34
CA ARG A 24 30.66 -15.27 -35.02
C ARG A 24 30.52 -15.86 -33.62
N ALA A 25 31.43 -16.76 -33.23
CA ALA A 25 31.39 -17.39 -31.91
C ALA A 25 31.60 -16.37 -30.78
N ASP A 26 32.58 -15.47 -30.94
CA ASP A 26 32.87 -14.42 -29.96
C ASP A 26 31.72 -13.42 -29.82
N ALA A 27 31.10 -13.02 -30.94
CA ALA A 27 29.94 -12.11 -30.92
C ALA A 27 28.70 -12.75 -30.27
N VAL A 28 28.44 -14.03 -30.53
CA VAL A 28 27.34 -14.78 -29.89
C VAL A 28 27.60 -14.96 -28.40
N SER A 29 28.85 -15.21 -27.99
CA SER A 29 29.22 -15.30 -26.56
C SER A 29 28.97 -13.97 -25.85
N LEU A 30 29.41 -12.85 -26.42
CA LEU A 30 29.20 -11.51 -25.84
C LEU A 30 27.71 -11.13 -25.74
N LEU A 31 26.91 -11.48 -26.75
CA LEU A 31 25.46 -11.26 -26.71
C LEU A 31 24.78 -12.13 -25.66
N THR A 32 25.25 -13.37 -25.48
CA THR A 32 24.73 -14.29 -24.46
C THR A 32 25.06 -13.80 -23.06
N ASP A 33 26.31 -13.37 -22.81
CA ASP A 33 26.71 -12.81 -21.51
C ASP A 33 25.95 -11.51 -21.20
N SER A 34 25.74 -10.66 -22.21
CA SER A 34 24.94 -9.43 -22.06
C SER A 34 23.48 -9.74 -21.75
N ALA A 35 22.88 -10.73 -22.42
CA ALA A 35 21.51 -11.15 -22.17
C ALA A 35 21.36 -11.77 -20.77
N LEU A 36 22.30 -12.62 -20.35
CA LEU A 36 22.31 -13.20 -19.01
C LEU A 36 22.44 -12.12 -17.93
N LYS A 37 23.29 -11.12 -18.14
CA LYS A 37 23.42 -9.98 -17.22
C LYS A 37 22.11 -9.19 -17.09
N GLN A 38 21.44 -8.92 -18.21
CA GLN A 38 20.16 -8.21 -18.20
C GLN A 38 19.05 -9.01 -17.52
N VAL A 39 19.01 -10.33 -17.74
CA VAL A 39 18.05 -11.21 -17.05
C VAL A 39 18.30 -11.21 -15.54
N ASN A 40 19.56 -11.32 -15.11
CA ASN A 40 19.90 -11.29 -13.68
C ASN A 40 19.50 -9.96 -13.03
N GLU A 41 19.79 -8.83 -13.68
CA GLU A 41 19.38 -7.51 -13.20
C GLU A 41 17.85 -7.37 -13.12
N LEU A 42 17.13 -7.85 -14.15
CA LEU A 42 15.67 -7.84 -14.14
C LEU A 42 15.09 -8.74 -13.05
N GLN A 43 15.68 -9.91 -12.80
CA GLN A 43 15.27 -10.80 -11.72
C GLN A 43 15.47 -10.15 -10.35
N GLU A 44 16.60 -9.49 -10.14
CA GLU A 44 16.88 -8.77 -8.90
C GLU A 44 15.87 -7.63 -8.66
N ARG A 45 15.66 -6.80 -9.68
CA ARG A 45 14.66 -5.71 -9.62
C ARG A 45 13.24 -6.22 -9.43
N THR A 46 12.90 -7.36 -10.01
CA THR A 46 11.58 -7.99 -9.83
C THR A 46 11.43 -8.51 -8.41
N ALA A 47 12.45 -9.17 -7.87
CA ALA A 47 12.43 -9.65 -6.48
C ALA A 47 12.33 -8.50 -5.47
N GLU A 48 13.00 -7.38 -5.73
CA GLU A 48 12.89 -6.17 -4.92
C GLU A 48 11.49 -5.56 -5.00
N ALA A 49 10.95 -5.39 -6.20
CA ALA A 49 9.58 -4.88 -6.41
C ALA A 49 8.51 -5.79 -5.77
N GLU A 50 8.70 -7.12 -5.80
CA GLU A 50 7.80 -8.06 -5.12
C GLU A 50 7.84 -7.88 -3.60
N ARG A 51 9.03 -7.69 -3.02
CA ARG A 51 9.18 -7.43 -1.58
C ARG A 51 8.51 -6.12 -1.18
N GLU A 52 8.74 -5.05 -1.95
CA GLU A 52 8.10 -3.74 -1.71
C GLU A 52 6.57 -3.84 -1.84
N ALA A 53 6.07 -4.56 -2.85
CA ALA A 53 4.63 -4.75 -3.03
C ALA A 53 4.00 -5.53 -1.86
N VAL A 54 4.68 -6.53 -1.32
CA VAL A 54 4.21 -7.26 -0.13
C VAL A 54 4.20 -6.35 1.09
N ALA A 55 5.25 -5.57 1.32
CA ALA A 55 5.32 -4.61 2.43
C ALA A 55 4.21 -3.55 2.34
N ALA A 56 4.04 -2.94 1.17
CA ALA A 56 3.00 -1.94 0.92
C ALA A 56 1.58 -2.50 1.13
N ARG A 57 1.33 -3.76 0.75
CA ARG A 57 0.05 -4.43 1.02
C ARG A 57 -0.18 -4.64 2.52
N ALA A 58 0.85 -5.01 3.27
CA ALA A 58 0.77 -5.19 4.72
C ALA A 58 0.47 -3.86 5.42
N GLU A 59 1.20 -2.79 5.08
CA GLU A 59 0.97 -1.44 5.59
C GLU A 59 -0.44 -0.93 5.27
N ALA A 60 -0.90 -1.13 4.03
CA ALA A 60 -2.26 -0.73 3.64
C ALA A 60 -3.35 -1.55 4.38
N ALA A 61 -3.09 -2.82 4.70
CA ALA A 61 -4.02 -3.62 5.49
C ALA A 61 -4.09 -3.12 6.95
N GLN A 62 -2.93 -2.80 7.54
CA GLN A 62 -2.84 -2.24 8.88
C GLN A 62 -3.52 -0.86 8.98
N ALA A 63 -3.25 0.04 8.04
CA ALA A 63 -3.88 1.35 7.99
C ALA A 63 -5.41 1.24 7.87
N ARG A 64 -5.91 0.34 7.02
CA ARG A 64 -7.36 0.08 6.92
C ARG A 64 -7.96 -0.44 8.22
N GLN A 65 -7.22 -1.25 8.98
CA GLN A 65 -7.68 -1.74 10.28
C GLN A 65 -7.77 -0.59 11.29
N GLN A 66 -6.72 0.23 11.39
CA GLN A 66 -6.70 1.42 12.25
C GLN A 66 -7.83 2.41 11.90
N MET A 67 -8.10 2.62 10.61
CA MET A 67 -9.21 3.47 10.17
C MET A 67 -10.57 2.92 10.63
N ARG A 68 -10.78 1.60 10.59
CA ARG A 68 -12.02 0.98 11.07
C ARG A 68 -12.18 1.13 12.57
N GLU A 69 -11.11 0.90 13.32
CA GLU A 69 -11.08 1.07 14.78
C GLU A 69 -11.42 2.52 15.15
N LEU A 70 -10.73 3.49 14.53
CA LEU A 70 -10.97 4.91 14.76
C LEU A 70 -12.40 5.33 14.39
N THR A 71 -12.94 4.81 13.29
CA THR A 71 -14.34 5.08 12.91
C THR A 71 -15.29 4.54 13.98
N GLY A 72 -15.05 3.34 14.51
CA GLY A 72 -15.84 2.78 15.60
C GLY A 72 -15.77 3.60 16.88
N GLU A 73 -14.58 4.09 17.25
CA GLU A 73 -14.40 4.98 18.41
C GLU A 73 -15.14 6.32 18.23
N ILE A 74 -15.08 6.90 17.03
CA ILE A 74 -15.81 8.13 16.69
C ILE A 74 -17.32 7.90 16.80
N ASP A 75 -17.83 6.80 16.24
CA ASP A 75 -19.26 6.47 16.29
C ASP A 75 -19.73 6.28 17.74
N ALA A 76 -18.94 5.60 18.58
CA ALA A 76 -19.21 5.44 20.00
C ALA A 76 -19.20 6.79 20.76
N ALA A 77 -18.24 7.66 20.47
CA ALA A 77 -18.18 8.99 21.05
C ALA A 77 -19.38 9.85 20.65
N VAL A 78 -19.77 9.82 19.36
CA VAL A 78 -20.95 10.54 18.85
C VAL A 78 -22.24 10.02 19.49
N ALA A 79 -22.38 8.70 19.64
CA ALA A 79 -23.52 8.10 20.34
C ALA A 79 -23.59 8.56 21.81
N THR A 80 -22.45 8.57 22.51
CA THR A 80 -22.33 9.05 23.89
C THR A 80 -22.75 10.51 24.02
N LEU A 81 -22.23 11.39 23.16
CA LEU A 81 -22.60 12.81 23.12
C LEU A 81 -24.09 13.02 22.84
N ARG A 82 -24.67 12.19 21.95
CA ARG A 82 -26.11 12.23 21.66
C ARG A 82 -26.94 11.81 22.88
N SER A 83 -26.51 10.78 23.62
CA SER A 83 -27.16 10.33 24.87
C SER A 83 -27.13 11.43 25.92
N TRP A 84 -25.96 12.03 26.17
CA TRP A 84 -25.83 13.16 27.11
C TRP A 84 -26.69 14.35 26.71
N ARG A 85 -26.72 14.70 25.41
CA ARG A 85 -27.58 15.78 24.91
C ARG A 85 -29.07 15.49 25.16
N ALA A 86 -29.52 14.25 24.94
CA ALA A 86 -30.90 13.86 25.20
C ALA A 86 -31.25 13.96 26.69
N ALA A 87 -30.34 13.52 27.56
CA ALA A 87 -30.49 13.60 29.01
C ALA A 87 -30.60 15.06 29.48
N ILE A 88 -29.72 15.95 29.04
CA ILE A 88 -29.74 17.38 29.39
C ILE A 88 -31.06 18.05 28.98
N LEU A 89 -31.64 17.65 27.84
CA LEU A 89 -32.90 18.20 27.35
C LEU A 89 -34.14 17.56 28.00
N THR A 90 -33.97 16.54 28.85
CA THR A 90 -35.07 15.87 29.54
C THR A 90 -35.53 16.70 30.75
N PRO A 91 -36.81 17.10 30.82
CA PRO A 91 -37.33 17.83 31.96
C PRO A 91 -37.22 17.01 33.25
N GLY A 92 -36.74 17.62 34.33
CA GLY A 92 -36.67 16.99 35.65
C GLY A 92 -35.46 16.08 35.87
N ILE A 93 -34.46 16.08 34.98
CA ILE A 93 -33.21 15.39 35.25
C ILE A 93 -32.41 16.11 36.36
N GLU A 94 -31.83 15.33 37.27
CA GLU A 94 -30.99 15.86 38.34
C GLU A 94 -29.53 15.98 37.89
N ILE A 95 -28.83 16.99 38.39
CA ILE A 95 -27.44 17.23 38.01
C ILE A 95 -26.49 16.09 38.42
N ASP A 96 -26.81 15.37 39.48
CA ASP A 96 -26.02 14.22 39.92
C ASP A 96 -26.21 13.01 38.99
N GLN A 97 -27.39 12.85 38.37
CA GLN A 97 -27.61 11.84 37.34
C GLN A 97 -26.77 12.15 36.10
N LEU A 98 -26.71 13.41 35.68
CA LEU A 98 -25.84 13.85 34.57
C LEU A 98 -24.36 13.60 34.89
N ARG A 99 -23.90 13.86 36.12
CA ARG A 99 -22.52 13.58 36.54
C ARG A 99 -22.19 12.10 36.48
N VAL A 100 -23.12 11.21 36.84
CA VAL A 100 -22.93 9.76 36.71
C VAL A 100 -22.79 9.37 35.24
N MET A 101 -23.66 9.88 34.35
CA MET A 101 -23.58 9.60 32.90
C MET A 101 -22.24 10.02 32.28
N VAL A 102 -21.66 11.12 32.73
CA VAL A 102 -20.37 11.61 32.23
C VAL A 102 -19.19 10.83 32.80
N ARG A 103 -19.28 10.39 34.06
CA ARG A 103 -18.23 9.61 34.72
C ARG A 103 -18.14 8.18 34.21
N ASP A 104 -19.26 7.60 33.79
CA ASP A 104 -19.36 6.23 33.26
C ASP A 104 -20.16 6.19 31.94
N PRO A 105 -19.58 6.67 30.82
CA PRO A 105 -20.22 6.63 29.51
C PRO A 105 -20.38 5.17 29.04
N GLY A 106 -21.62 4.68 29.07
CA GLY A 106 -21.98 3.29 28.77
C GLY A 106 -22.42 2.48 30.00
N GLY A 107 -22.36 3.07 31.20
CA GLY A 107 -22.95 2.52 32.42
C GLY A 107 -24.47 2.44 32.35
N THR A 108 -25.09 1.81 33.34
CA THR A 108 -26.56 1.76 33.46
C THR A 108 -27.05 2.73 34.53
N ILE A 109 -28.01 3.61 34.20
CA ILE A 109 -28.77 4.37 35.21
C ILE A 109 -30.14 3.70 35.37
N ASN A 110 -30.45 3.26 36.58
CA ASN A 110 -31.73 2.61 36.91
C ASN A 110 -32.06 1.39 36.00
N GLY A 111 -31.05 0.59 35.64
CA GLY A 111 -31.22 -0.61 34.82
C GLY A 111 -31.50 -0.38 33.33
N ARG A 112 -31.46 0.88 32.86
CA ARG A 112 -31.46 1.20 31.42
C ARG A 112 -30.03 1.49 30.98
N HIS A 113 -29.62 0.86 29.87
CA HIS A 113 -28.39 1.23 29.18
C HIS A 113 -28.47 2.70 28.75
N LEU A 114 -27.41 3.45 29.06
CA LEU A 114 -27.23 4.84 28.63
C LEU A 114 -26.89 4.95 27.15
#